data_AF-A0A957NBI1-F1
#
_entry.id   AF-A0A957NBI1-F1
#
_cell.length_a   1.000
_cell.length_b   1.000
_cell.length_c   1.000
_cell.angle_alpha   90.00
_cell.angle_beta   90.00
_cell.angle_gamma   90.00
#
_symmetry.space_group_name_H-M   'P 1'
#
loop_
_entity.id
_entity.type
_entity.pdbx_description
1 polymer ?
#
loop_
_entity_poly.entity_id
_entity_poly.type
_entity_poly.pdbx_seq_one_letter_code
_entity_poly.pdbx_strand_id
1 'polypeptide(L)' 'MIEDELRPEYNLEELLKGGVQGKYVEQYRAGVNIVRLAPDVARAFPSEEAVNEALRLVIRMAQIPRPSQDTVAS' A
#
# COMPACT_ATOMS: atom_id res chain seq x y z
N MET A 1 -10.68 -1.01 30.79
CA MET A 1 -10.62 -2.42 31.20
C MET A 1 -10.43 -3.23 29.93
N ILE A 2 -9.17 -3.48 29.56
CA ILE A 2 -8.79 -4.34 28.41
C ILE A 2 -7.92 -5.51 28.92
N GLU A 3 -7.55 -5.51 30.21
CA GLU A 3 -6.64 -6.52 30.76
C GLU A 3 -7.19 -7.96 30.70
N ASP A 4 -8.50 -8.16 30.56
CA ASP A 4 -9.14 -9.48 30.63
C ASP A 4 -9.31 -10.18 29.25
N GLU A 5 -9.00 -9.51 28.14
CA GLU A 5 -9.09 -10.10 26.78
C GLU A 5 -7.74 -10.58 26.22
N LEU A 6 -6.63 -10.18 26.85
CA LEU A 6 -5.28 -10.56 26.43
C LEU A 6 -4.92 -11.92 26.99
N ARG A 7 -4.45 -12.81 26.12
CA ARG A 7 -3.94 -14.10 26.59
C ARG A 7 -2.71 -13.88 27.47
N PRO A 8 -2.48 -14.73 28.50
CA PRO A 8 -1.42 -14.53 29.49
C PRO A 8 -0.01 -14.41 28.88
N GLU A 9 0.20 -14.95 27.68
CA GLU A 9 1.47 -14.87 26.96
C GLU A 9 1.75 -13.48 26.36
N TYR A 10 0.76 -12.59 26.29
CA TYR A 10 0.90 -11.24 25.76
C TYR A 10 0.97 -10.21 26.89
N ASN A 11 2.16 -10.05 27.49
CA ASN A 11 2.42 -8.93 28.38
C ASN A 11 2.73 -7.66 27.56
N LEU A 12 1.74 -6.76 27.43
CA LEU A 12 1.90 -5.51 26.69
C LEU A 12 3.01 -4.60 27.24
N GLU A 13 3.28 -4.64 28.55
CA GLU A 13 4.36 -3.84 29.15
C GLU A 13 5.73 -4.30 28.66
N GLU A 14 5.89 -5.60 28.43
CA GLU A 14 7.11 -6.19 27.88
C GLU A 14 7.18 -6.01 26.36
N LEU A 15 6.07 -6.24 25.66
CA LEU A 15 5.98 -6.17 24.19
C LEU A 15 6.15 -4.75 23.64
N LEU A 16 5.73 -3.75 24.40
CA LEU A 16 5.83 -2.34 24.03
C LEU A 16 7.09 -1.66 24.60
N LYS A 17 7.92 -2.39 25.35
CA LYS A 17 9.18 -1.89 25.91
C LYS A 17 10.16 -1.58 24.78
N GLY A 18 10.28 -0.30 24.42
CA GLY A 18 11.07 0.15 23.27
C GLY A 18 10.27 0.28 21.97
N GLY A 19 8.95 0.15 22.02
CA GLY A 19 8.06 0.45 20.91
C GLY A 19 8.13 1.94 20.55
N VAL A 20 8.45 2.24 19.30
CA VAL A 20 8.47 3.63 18.78
C VAL A 20 7.08 3.96 18.26
N GLN A 21 6.44 4.97 18.86
CA GLN A 21 5.15 5.48 18.39
C GLN A 21 5.31 5.99 16.95
N GLY A 22 4.51 5.46 16.03
CA GLY A 22 4.54 5.86 14.64
C GLY A 22 5.64 5.24 13.78
N LYS A 23 6.27 4.14 14.21
CA LYS A 23 7.29 3.40 13.43
C LYS A 23 6.91 3.15 11.96
N TYR A 24 5.63 2.96 11.66
CA TYR A 24 5.12 2.71 10.31
C TYR A 24 4.29 3.86 9.74
N VAL A 25 4.22 5.01 10.43
CA VAL A 25 3.40 6.15 10.00
C VAL A 25 3.87 6.69 8.66
N GLU A 26 5.17 6.76 8.41
CA GLU A 26 5.71 7.22 7.12
C GLU A 26 5.41 6.23 5.98
N GLN A 27 5.47 4.92 6.24
CA GLN A 27 5.12 3.88 5.26
C GLN A 27 3.62 3.85 4.95
N TYR A 28 2.79 4.11 5.96
CA TYR A 28 1.34 4.24 5.81
C TYR A 28 0.97 5.53 5.06
N ARG A 29 1.61 6.66 5.40
CA ARG A 29 1.44 7.96 4.72
C ARG A 29 1.93 7.96 3.28
N ALA A 30 2.90 7.11 2.95
CA ALA A 30 3.34 6.90 1.57
C ALA A 30 2.24 6.31 0.66
N GLY A 31 1.10 5.91 1.23
CA GLY A 31 -0.16 5.65 0.52
C GLY A 31 0.01 4.63 -0.59
N VAL A 32 -0.18 3.35 -0.29
CA VAL A 32 -0.24 2.34 -1.35
C VAL A 32 -1.49 2.62 -2.19
N ASN A 33 -1.32 3.20 -3.37
CA ASN A 33 -2.41 3.42 -4.31
C ASN A 33 -2.78 2.07 -4.96
N ILE A 34 -3.73 1.37 -4.34
CA ILE A 34 -4.17 0.05 -4.81
C ILE A 34 -5.14 0.23 -5.97
N VAL A 35 -4.69 -0.13 -7.18
CA VAL A 35 -5.53 -0.14 -8.39
C VAL A 35 -5.92 -1.57 -8.74
N ARG A 36 -7.22 -1.87 -8.73
CA ARG A 36 -7.74 -3.19 -9.10
C ARG A 36 -7.78 -3.36 -10.62
N LEU A 37 -7.03 -4.32 -11.15
CA LEU A 37 -7.06 -4.67 -12.57
C LEU A 37 -8.33 -5.45 -12.91
N ALA A 38 -8.77 -5.34 -14.17
CA ALA A 38 -9.82 -6.20 -14.71
C ALA A 38 -9.32 -7.66 -14.82
N PRO A 39 -10.20 -8.68 -14.69
CA PRO A 39 -9.79 -10.08 -14.62
C PRO A 39 -9.08 -10.62 -15.87
N ASP A 40 -9.37 -10.07 -17.04
CA ASP A 40 -8.68 -10.36 -18.30
C ASP A 40 -7.26 -9.76 -18.32
N VAL A 41 -7.10 -8.52 -17.88
CA VAL A 41 -5.80 -7.85 -17.76
C VAL A 41 -4.92 -8.57 -16.73
N ALA A 42 -5.46 -8.93 -15.57
CA ALA A 42 -4.74 -9.67 -14.55
C ALA A 42 -4.30 -11.06 -15.01
N ARG A 43 -5.02 -11.71 -15.94
CA ARG A 43 -4.59 -12.98 -16.55
C ARG A 43 -3.52 -12.79 -17.61
N ALA A 44 -3.52 -11.66 -18.31
CA ALA A 44 -2.53 -11.37 -19.36
C ALA A 44 -1.16 -11.00 -18.79
N PHE A 45 -1.12 -10.41 -17.59
CA PHE A 45 0.12 -9.96 -16.95
C PHE A 45 0.40 -10.75 -15.66
N PRO A 46 1.45 -11.58 -15.63
CA PRO A 46 1.74 -12.42 -14.47
C PRO A 46 2.37 -11.66 -13.29
N SER A 47 2.82 -10.41 -13.47
CA SER A 47 3.44 -9.61 -12.41
C SER A 47 3.16 -8.11 -12.55
N GLU A 48 3.34 -7.37 -11.45
CA GLU A 48 3.19 -5.92 -11.42
C GLU A 48 4.24 -5.20 -12.27
N GLU A 49 5.46 -5.75 -12.39
CA GLU A 49 6.51 -5.21 -13.23
C GLU A 49 6.07 -5.22 -14.70
N ALA A 50 5.51 -6.34 -15.17
CA ALA A 50 5.05 -6.48 -16.54
C ALA A 50 3.92 -5.49 -16.89
N VAL A 51 2.99 -5.27 -15.95
CA VAL A 51 1.94 -4.24 -16.10
C VAL A 51 2.56 -2.85 -16.18
N ASN A 52 3.46 -2.53 -15.26
CA ASN A 52 4.06 -1.20 -15.16
C ASN A 52 4.93 -0.86 -16.37
N GLU A 53 5.67 -1.82 -16.91
CA GLU A 53 6.45 -1.62 -18.14
C GLU A 53 5.57 -1.32 -19.35
N ALA A 54 4.47 -2.06 -19.53
CA ALA A 54 3.52 -1.82 -20.60
C ALA A 54 2.87 -0.44 -20.50
N LEU A 55 2.42 -0.04 -19.30
CA LEU A 55 1.84 1.28 -19.07
C LEU A 55 2.84 2.42 -19.32
N ARG A 56 4.11 2.24 -18.94
CA ARG A 56 5.17 3.22 -19.24
C ARG A 56 5.39 3.39 -20.73
N LEU A 57 5.33 2.31 -21.51
CA LEU A 57 5.41 2.38 -22.98
C LEU A 57 4.24 3.19 -23.55
N VAL A 58 3.02 2.92 -23.09
CA VAL A 58 1.81 3.66 -23.51
C VAL A 58 1.95 5.14 -23.19
N ILE A 59 2.38 5.50 -21.98
CA ILE A 59 2.59 6.91 -21.58
C ILE A 59 3.60 7.59 -22.50
N ARG A 60 4.72 6.92 -22.83
CA ARG A 60 5.74 7.47 -23.75
C ARG A 60 5.19 7.67 -25.16
N MET A 61 4.37 6.75 -25.66
CA MET A 61 3.82 6.80 -27.01
C MET A 61 2.69 7.83 -27.14
N ALA A 62 1.81 7.91 -26.14
CA ALA A 62 0.59 8.70 -26.21
C ALA A 62 0.72 10.12 -25.65
N GLN A 63 1.92 10.54 -25.22
CA GLN A 63 2.18 11.85 -24.60
C GLN A 63 1.13 12.23 -23.53
N ILE A 64 0.65 11.22 -22.80
CA ILE A 64 -0.49 11.38 -21.89
C ILE A 64 -0.10 12.41 -20.83
N PRO A 65 -0.85 13.52 -20.69
CA PRO A 65 -0.61 14.50 -19.64
C PRO A 65 -0.65 13.79 -18.28
N ARG A 66 0.33 14.04 -17.41
CA ARG A 66 0.28 13.51 -16.05
C ARG A 66 -1.01 14.01 -15.40
N PRO A 67 -1.86 13.12 -14.86
CA PRO A 67 -3.00 13.56 -14.08
C PRO A 67 -2.49 14.32 -12.85
N SER A 68 -3.09 15.48 -12.59
CA SER A 68 -2.86 16.27 -11.38
C SER A 68 -3.18 15.43 -10.15
N GLN A 69 -2.28 15.41 -9.17
CA GLN A 69 -2.31 14.55 -7.98
C GLN A 69 -3.36 14.96 -6.93
N ASP A 70 -4.58 15.35 -7.35
CA ASP A 70 -5.56 16.04 -6.49
C ASP A 70 -6.69 15.14 -5.93
N THR A 71 -6.60 13.80 -6.01
CA THR A 71 -7.77 12.95 -5.65
C THR A 71 -7.53 11.82 -4.65
N VAL A 72 -6.32 11.63 -4.10
CA VAL A 72 -6.11 10.58 -3.07
C VAL A 72 -5.90 11.18 -1.68
N ALA A 73 -6.94 11.85 -1.19
CA ALA A 73 -7.17 12.08 0.23
C ALA A 73 -8.68 12.15 0.49
N SER A 74 -9.31 11.00 0.73
CA SER A 74 -10.62 10.87 1.40
C SER A 74 -10.73 9.48 2.01
#